data_AF-A0A1V5R2D4-F1
#
_entry.id   AF-A0A1V5R2D4-F1
#
_cell.length_a   1.000
_cell.length_b   1.000
_cell.length_c   1.000
_cell.angle_alpha   90.00
_cell.angle_beta   90.00
_cell.angle_gamma   90.00
#
_symmetry.space_group_name_H-M   'P 1'
#
loop_
_entity.id
_entity.type
_entity.pdbx_description
1 polymer ?
#
loop_
_entity_poly.entity_id
_entity_poly.type
_entity_poly.pdbx_seq_one_letter_code
_entity_poly.pdbx_strand_id
1 'polypeptide(L)'
;MKHRTFIFFIFSTVATCATLTITLLCIASLLTPTQLTFSIDPCVTPATSQLLITTARSAHQKIQHEPWYFSLKRQFPFINEIICSRYKPHQLYVNIHIDLPYFLVNDERVLTRRGCIASCSFFEKQYLTLPGINIIQPKQELDHRCLQWLQRVPQKMFQLYEITIENRTSILVSDRMKTCMTIKMDSNQLLDQAIINRCIKMQAQLTEQKKFKKTSPAAWIADVRFNKQIVIYQKGRKENEGQRFL
;
A
#
# COMPACT_ATOMS: atom_id res chain seq x y z
N MET A 1 -80.78 -3.31 20.96
CA MET A 1 -79.42 -3.62 21.48
C MET A 1 -78.57 -4.48 20.55
N LYS A 2 -79.08 -5.57 19.95
CA LYS A 2 -78.28 -6.49 19.10
C LYS A 2 -77.52 -5.83 17.92
N HIS A 3 -78.08 -4.78 17.32
CA HIS A 3 -77.46 -4.11 16.15
C HIS A 3 -76.18 -3.34 16.49
N ARG A 4 -76.07 -2.79 17.72
CA ARG A 4 -74.88 -2.03 18.16
C ARG A 4 -73.71 -2.95 18.45
N THR A 5 -73.97 -4.13 19.02
CA THR A 5 -72.95 -5.13 19.32
C THR A 5 -72.32 -5.70 18.04
N PHE A 6 -73.13 -5.91 17.00
CA PHE A 6 -72.66 -6.37 15.70
C PHE A 6 -71.73 -5.36 15.02
N ILE A 7 -72.09 -4.07 15.04
CA ILE A 7 -71.26 -2.99 14.49
C ILE A 7 -69.92 -2.89 15.23
N PHE A 8 -69.93 -2.97 16.57
CA PHE A 8 -68.70 -2.94 17.36
C PHE A 8 -67.76 -4.12 17.06
N PHE A 9 -68.31 -5.32 16.86
CA PHE A 9 -67.52 -6.51 16.51
C PHE A 9 -66.85 -6.37 15.14
N ILE A 10 -67.55 -5.80 14.16
CA ILE A 10 -67.00 -5.50 12.83
C ILE A 10 -65.84 -4.49 12.94
N PHE A 11 -66.03 -3.39 13.67
CA PHE A 11 -64.96 -2.40 13.84
C PHE A 11 -63.75 -2.98 14.57
N SER A 12 -63.97 -3.79 15.59
CA SER A 12 -62.89 -4.48 16.30
C SER A 12 -62.11 -5.41 15.37
N THR A 13 -62.80 -6.26 14.60
CA THR A 13 -62.12 -7.21 13.69
C THR A 13 -61.35 -6.49 12.57
N VAL A 14 -61.92 -5.44 11.97
CA VAL A 14 -61.23 -4.62 10.97
C VAL A 14 -59.98 -3.95 11.56
N ALA A 15 -60.08 -3.39 12.78
CA ALA A 15 -58.94 -2.79 13.47
C ALA A 15 -57.84 -3.81 13.78
N THR A 16 -58.20 -5.01 14.27
CA THR A 16 -57.21 -6.07 14.55
C THR A 16 -56.52 -6.52 13.27
N CYS A 17 -57.26 -6.73 12.18
CA CYS A 17 -56.68 -7.07 10.88
C CYS A 17 -55.70 -5.99 10.39
N ALA A 18 -56.08 -4.71 10.46
CA ALA A 18 -55.21 -3.61 10.06
C ALA A 18 -53.91 -3.55 10.88
N THR A 19 -54.00 -3.70 12.21
CA THR A 19 -52.81 -3.71 13.08
C THR A 19 -51.91 -4.91 12.82
N LEU A 20 -52.47 -6.10 12.56
CA LEU A 20 -51.69 -7.29 12.20
C LEU A 20 -50.97 -7.08 10.87
N THR A 21 -51.64 -6.53 9.85
CA THR A 21 -51.03 -6.24 8.54
C THR A 21 -49.89 -5.22 8.68
N ILE A 22 -50.09 -4.15 9.46
CA ILE A 22 -49.03 -3.17 9.73
C ILE A 22 -47.85 -3.81 10.45
N THR A 23 -48.11 -4.64 11.47
CA THR A 23 -47.06 -5.33 12.22
C THR A 23 -46.30 -6.31 11.34
N LEU A 24 -47.00 -7.08 10.48
CA LEU A 24 -46.38 -7.97 9.51
C LEU A 24 -45.56 -7.20 8.46
N LEU A 25 -46.03 -6.03 8.01
CA LEU A 25 -45.27 -5.15 7.10
C LEU A 25 -44.01 -4.60 7.80
N CYS A 26 -44.12 -4.19 9.06
CA CYS A 26 -42.97 -3.74 9.85
C CYS A 26 -41.96 -4.87 10.06
N ILE A 27 -42.41 -6.07 10.44
CA ILE A 27 -41.55 -7.25 10.59
C ILE A 27 -40.93 -7.63 9.25
N ALA A 28 -41.71 -7.69 8.17
CA ALA A 28 -41.20 -7.98 6.83
C ALA A 28 -40.14 -6.96 6.40
N SER A 29 -40.35 -5.66 6.68
CA SER A 29 -39.33 -4.64 6.43
C SER A 29 -38.07 -4.92 7.23
N LEU A 30 -38.17 -5.22 8.53
CA LEU A 30 -37.03 -5.58 9.39
C LEU A 30 -36.29 -6.83 8.91
N LEU A 31 -36.99 -7.75 8.22
CA LEU A 31 -36.44 -8.98 7.67
C LEU A 31 -35.85 -8.82 6.25
N THR A 32 -36.07 -7.69 5.57
CA THR A 32 -35.48 -7.51 4.24
C THR A 32 -33.96 -7.32 4.37
N PRO A 33 -33.15 -8.17 3.69
CA PRO A 33 -31.70 -8.10 3.80
C PRO A 33 -31.20 -6.76 3.30
N THR A 34 -30.25 -6.17 4.02
CA THR A 34 -29.66 -4.90 3.61
C THR A 34 -28.89 -5.10 2.30
N GLN A 35 -29.28 -4.36 1.27
CA GLN A 35 -28.60 -4.35 -0.02
C GLN A 35 -27.38 -3.43 0.04
N LEU A 36 -26.26 -3.93 -0.47
CA LEU A 36 -25.02 -3.15 -0.57
C LEU A 36 -24.85 -2.57 -1.98
N THR A 37 -24.73 -1.26 -2.05
CA THR A 37 -24.33 -0.50 -3.24
C THR A 37 -22.96 0.10 -3.04
N PHE A 38 -22.11 0.06 -4.06
CA PHE A 38 -20.68 0.39 -3.94
C PHE A 38 -20.28 1.54 -4.84
N SER A 39 -19.35 2.34 -4.34
CA SER A 39 -18.49 3.24 -5.11
C SER A 39 -17.05 2.91 -4.72
N ILE A 40 -16.19 2.70 -5.71
CA ILE A 40 -14.79 2.34 -5.50
C ILE A 40 -13.94 3.33 -6.28
N ASP A 41 -12.83 3.77 -5.70
CA ASP A 41 -11.93 4.70 -6.38
C ASP A 41 -11.51 4.17 -7.77
N PRO A 42 -11.44 5.05 -8.78
CA PRO A 42 -11.22 4.67 -10.18
C PRO A 42 -9.78 4.20 -10.47
N CYS A 43 -8.90 4.15 -9.46
CA CYS A 43 -7.55 3.63 -9.61
C CYS A 43 -7.48 2.10 -9.63
N VAL A 44 -8.58 1.42 -9.32
CA VAL A 44 -8.68 -0.03 -9.22
C VAL A 44 -9.23 -0.61 -10.52
N THR A 45 -8.71 -1.76 -10.95
CA THR A 45 -9.26 -2.44 -12.14
C THR A 45 -10.70 -2.90 -11.94
N PRO A 46 -11.53 -2.99 -12.99
CA PRO A 46 -12.89 -3.55 -12.91
C PRO A 46 -12.92 -4.95 -12.29
N ALA A 47 -11.95 -5.80 -12.63
CA ALA A 47 -11.82 -7.14 -12.06
C ALA A 47 -11.62 -7.11 -10.54
N THR A 48 -10.74 -6.23 -10.06
CA THR A 48 -10.48 -6.06 -8.63
C THR A 48 -11.65 -5.40 -7.91
N SER A 49 -12.31 -4.44 -8.55
CA SER A 49 -13.56 -3.84 -8.04
C SER A 49 -14.65 -4.90 -7.84
N GLN A 50 -14.84 -5.79 -8.81
CA GLN A 50 -15.80 -6.89 -8.69
C GLN A 50 -15.40 -7.88 -7.59
N LEU A 51 -14.11 -8.16 -7.43
CA LEU A 51 -13.61 -8.99 -6.35
C LEU A 51 -13.88 -8.36 -4.97
N LEU A 52 -13.62 -7.06 -4.81
CA LEU A 52 -13.93 -6.31 -3.59
C LEU A 52 -15.42 -6.37 -3.25
N ILE A 53 -16.29 -6.13 -4.24
CA ILE A 53 -17.76 -6.16 -4.08
C ILE A 53 -18.23 -7.55 -3.65
N THR A 54 -17.76 -8.61 -4.31
CA THR A 54 -18.18 -9.98 -4.02
C THR A 54 -17.70 -10.45 -2.66
N THR A 55 -16.47 -10.12 -2.27
CA THR A 55 -15.94 -10.38 -0.92
C THR A 55 -16.74 -9.61 0.14
N ALA A 56 -17.00 -8.32 -0.06
CA ALA A 56 -17.76 -7.50 0.89
C ALA A 56 -19.18 -8.04 1.11
N ARG A 57 -19.89 -8.40 0.03
CA ARG A 57 -21.23 -9.03 0.10
C ARG A 57 -21.20 -10.36 0.85
N SER A 58 -20.21 -11.20 0.55
CA SER A 58 -20.06 -12.51 1.21
C SER A 58 -19.77 -12.37 2.70
N ALA A 59 -18.93 -11.40 3.09
CA ALA A 59 -18.60 -11.12 4.48
C ALA A 59 -19.81 -10.54 5.23
N HIS A 60 -20.56 -9.62 4.61
CA HIS A 60 -21.77 -9.03 5.19
C HIS A 60 -22.87 -10.07 5.50
N GLN A 61 -22.99 -11.10 4.66
CA GLN A 61 -23.97 -12.18 4.88
C GLN A 61 -23.55 -13.16 6.00
N LYS A 62 -22.26 -13.39 6.19
CA LYS A 62 -21.74 -14.41 7.11
C LYS A 62 -21.51 -13.91 8.53
N ILE A 63 -21.13 -12.64 8.70
CA ILE A 63 -20.61 -12.15 9.97
C ILE A 63 -21.69 -11.36 10.72
N GLN A 64 -22.19 -11.92 11.83
CA GLN A 64 -23.19 -11.27 12.68
C GLN A 64 -22.58 -10.34 13.76
N HIS A 65 -21.29 -10.51 14.09
CA HIS A 65 -20.70 -9.86 15.27
C HIS A 65 -19.49 -8.95 15.00
N GLU A 66 -18.72 -9.19 13.94
CA GLU A 66 -17.60 -8.32 13.56
C GLU A 66 -17.99 -7.45 12.36
N PRO A 67 -17.61 -6.16 12.33
CA PRO A 67 -17.84 -5.35 11.15
C PRO A 67 -17.09 -5.93 9.95
N TRP A 68 -17.83 -6.43 8.97
CA TRP A 68 -17.32 -7.11 7.76
C TRP A 68 -16.21 -6.35 7.02
N TYR A 69 -16.17 -5.02 7.17
CA TYR A 69 -15.16 -4.17 6.55
C TYR A 69 -13.75 -4.40 7.12
N PHE A 70 -13.60 -4.91 8.35
CA PHE A 70 -12.28 -5.29 8.90
C PHE A 70 -11.68 -6.47 8.15
N SER A 71 -12.49 -7.49 7.88
CA SER A 71 -12.05 -8.63 7.06
C SER A 71 -11.64 -8.21 5.66
N LEU A 72 -12.38 -7.25 5.07
CA LEU A 72 -12.05 -6.70 3.76
C LEU A 72 -10.70 -5.96 3.78
N LYS A 73 -10.44 -5.09 4.76
CA LYS A 73 -9.14 -4.40 4.89
C LYS A 73 -7.98 -5.36 5.15
N ARG A 74 -8.20 -6.46 5.87
CA ARG A 74 -7.17 -7.49 6.08
C ARG A 74 -6.77 -8.17 4.77
N GLN A 75 -7.75 -8.47 3.91
CA GLN A 75 -7.49 -9.11 2.61
C GLN A 75 -6.94 -8.12 1.57
N PHE A 76 -7.38 -6.87 1.64
CA PHE A 76 -7.01 -5.80 0.72
C PHE A 76 -6.40 -4.63 1.51
N PRO A 77 -5.12 -4.75 1.92
CA PRO A 77 -4.46 -3.78 2.80
C PRO A 77 -4.26 -2.39 2.15
N PHE A 78 -4.39 -2.30 0.82
CA PHE A 78 -4.36 -1.03 0.09
C PHE A 78 -5.67 -0.22 0.22
N ILE A 79 -6.70 -0.76 0.88
CA ILE A 79 -7.90 0.01 1.24
C ILE A 79 -7.57 0.95 2.40
N ASN A 80 -7.53 2.24 2.09
CA ASN A 80 -7.36 3.30 3.07
C ASN A 80 -8.59 3.37 3.99
N GLU A 81 -9.77 3.57 3.40
CA GLU A 81 -10.97 3.94 4.11
C GLU A 81 -12.20 3.27 3.49
N ILE A 82 -13.15 2.92 4.35
CA ILE A 82 -14.46 2.40 3.95
C ILE A 82 -15.50 3.24 4.67
N ILE A 83 -16.28 4.00 3.92
CA ILE A 83 -17.35 4.85 4.44
C ILE A 83 -18.68 4.21 4.11
N CYS A 84 -19.44 3.88 5.14
CA CYS A 84 -20.76 3.28 5.01
C CYS A 84 -21.82 4.33 5.38
N SER A 85 -22.72 4.64 4.44
CA SER A 85 -23.81 5.58 4.64
C SER A 85 -25.15 4.92 4.33
N ARG A 86 -26.17 5.18 5.16
CA ARG A 86 -27.51 4.66 4.93
C ARG A 86 -28.22 5.57 3.93
N TYR A 87 -28.53 5.05 2.74
CA TYR A 87 -29.21 5.81 1.71
C TYR A 87 -30.73 5.65 1.80
N LYS A 88 -31.21 4.43 2.06
CA LYS A 88 -32.63 4.07 2.21
C LYS A 88 -32.81 3.03 3.32
N PRO A 89 -34.04 2.83 3.84
CA PRO A 89 -34.36 1.62 4.59
C PRO A 89 -33.93 0.42 3.72
N HIS A 90 -33.06 -0.44 4.24
CA HIS A 90 -32.53 -1.63 3.55
C HIS A 90 -31.48 -1.38 2.45
N GLN A 91 -30.93 -0.17 2.31
CA GLN A 91 -29.81 0.08 1.39
C GLN A 91 -28.65 0.78 2.09
N LEU A 92 -27.49 0.11 2.07
CA LEU A 92 -26.22 0.67 2.52
C LEU A 92 -25.38 1.05 1.31
N TYR A 93 -24.97 2.31 1.25
CA TYR A 93 -24.02 2.81 0.28
C TYR A 93 -22.61 2.76 0.88
N VAL A 94 -21.71 2.07 0.19
CA VAL A 94 -20.35 1.78 0.63
C VAL A 94 -19.39 2.46 -0.33
N ASN A 95 -18.66 3.45 0.18
CA ASN A 95 -17.56 4.08 -0.53
C ASN A 95 -16.25 3.45 -0.06
N ILE A 96 -15.47 2.90 -0.99
CA ILE A 96 -14.16 2.30 -0.72
C ILE A 96 -13.10 3.21 -1.32
N HIS A 97 -12.32 3.83 -0.44
CA HIS A 97 -11.18 4.66 -0.81
C HIS A 97 -9.88 3.87 -0.73
N ILE A 98 -9.07 4.00 -1.76
CA ILE A 98 -7.87 3.21 -1.99
C ILE A 98 -6.65 4.12 -1.92
N ASP A 99 -5.59 3.65 -1.28
CA ASP A 99 -4.33 4.40 -1.31
C ASP A 99 -3.74 4.38 -2.71
N LEU A 100 -3.42 5.58 -3.21
CA LEU A 100 -2.83 5.72 -4.54
C LEU A 100 -1.47 5.00 -4.63
N PRO A 101 -1.21 4.33 -5.76
CA PRO A 101 0.12 3.85 -6.12
C PRO A 101 1.18 4.95 -6.03
N TYR A 102 2.37 4.61 -5.53
CA TYR A 102 3.45 5.57 -5.34
C TYR A 102 4.78 5.13 -5.97
N PHE A 103 5.18 3.87 -5.78
CA PHE A 103 6.35 3.27 -6.45
C PHE A 103 6.00 1.90 -7.03
N LEU A 104 6.67 1.51 -8.11
CA LEU A 104 6.77 0.11 -8.53
C LEU A 104 7.82 -0.60 -7.69
N VAL A 105 7.53 -1.81 -7.23
CA VAL A 105 8.40 -2.65 -6.42
C VAL A 105 8.72 -3.92 -7.19
N ASN A 106 9.99 -4.12 -7.54
CA ASN A 106 10.48 -5.26 -8.32
C ASN A 106 9.65 -5.51 -9.60
N ASP A 107 9.16 -4.45 -10.25
CA ASP A 107 8.32 -4.44 -11.46
C ASP A 107 6.95 -5.17 -11.39
N GLU A 108 6.67 -5.92 -10.32
CA GLU A 108 5.46 -6.75 -10.19
C GLU A 108 4.45 -6.23 -9.14
N ARG A 109 4.91 -5.37 -8.24
CA ARG A 109 4.13 -4.86 -7.11
C ARG A 109 4.12 -3.34 -7.07
N VAL A 110 3.19 -2.80 -6.30
CA VAL A 110 3.02 -1.38 -6.04
C VAL A 110 3.21 -1.12 -4.55
N LEU A 111 4.02 -0.11 -4.22
CA LEU A 111 4.03 0.52 -2.91
C LEU A 111 3.06 1.71 -2.91
N THR A 112 2.09 1.72 -2.00
CA THR A 112 1.15 2.84 -1.85
C THR A 112 1.75 3.97 -1.02
N ARG A 113 1.13 5.16 -1.04
CA ARG A 113 1.58 6.31 -0.23
C ARG A 113 1.66 6.06 1.27
N ARG A 114 0.90 5.09 1.79
CA ARG A 114 0.91 4.70 3.22
C ARG A 114 1.86 3.56 3.55
N GLY A 115 2.58 3.03 2.56
CA GLY A 115 3.57 1.98 2.76
C GLY A 115 3.05 0.56 2.56
N CYS A 116 1.81 0.38 2.11
CA CYS A 116 1.28 -0.95 1.77
C CYS A 116 1.90 -1.44 0.45
N ILE A 117 2.25 -2.72 0.37
CA ILE A 117 2.72 -3.38 -0.85
C ILE A 117 1.61 -4.28 -1.38
N ALA A 118 1.17 -4.02 -2.61
CA ALA A 118 0.06 -4.72 -3.27
C ALA A 118 0.45 -5.14 -4.70
N SER A 119 -0.34 -6.04 -5.31
CA SER A 119 -0.11 -6.48 -6.69
C SER A 119 -0.37 -5.34 -7.69
N CYS A 120 0.46 -5.22 -8.73
CA CYS A 120 0.18 -4.32 -9.87
C CYS A 120 -1.17 -4.63 -10.54
N SER A 121 -1.61 -5.90 -10.54
CA SER A 121 -2.87 -6.32 -11.17
C SER A 121 -4.13 -5.71 -10.54
N PHE A 122 -4.02 -5.16 -9.33
CA PHE A 122 -5.12 -4.50 -8.64
C PHE A 122 -5.40 -3.10 -9.18
N PHE A 123 -4.45 -2.49 -9.87
CA PHE A 123 -4.52 -1.09 -10.27
C PHE A 123 -4.64 -0.92 -11.78
N GLU A 124 -5.35 0.13 -12.17
CA GLU A 124 -5.49 0.55 -13.56
C GLU A 124 -4.14 0.98 -14.14
N LYS A 125 -3.89 0.61 -15.42
CA LYS A 125 -2.57 0.79 -16.06
C LYS A 125 -2.09 2.24 -16.06
N GLN A 126 -3.02 3.20 -16.21
CA GLN A 126 -2.71 4.63 -16.20
C GLN A 126 -2.13 5.13 -14.86
N TYR A 127 -2.33 4.39 -13.76
CA TYR A 127 -1.78 4.71 -12.44
C TYR A 127 -0.45 3.99 -12.15
N LEU A 128 0.07 3.20 -13.10
CA LEU A 128 1.30 2.41 -12.94
C LEU A 128 2.54 3.05 -13.60
N THR A 129 2.44 4.26 -14.13
CA THR A 129 3.61 5.03 -14.58
C THR A 129 4.31 5.68 -13.39
N LEU A 130 5.03 4.85 -12.62
CA LEU A 130 5.65 5.22 -11.35
C LEU A 130 7.17 4.95 -11.38
N PRO A 131 7.95 5.67 -10.55
CA PRO A 131 9.34 5.30 -10.30
C PRO A 131 9.46 3.88 -9.73
N GLY A 132 10.45 3.13 -10.19
CA GLY A 132 10.75 1.78 -9.72
C GLY A 132 11.77 1.77 -8.59
N ILE A 133 11.53 0.92 -7.60
CA ILE A 133 12.44 0.57 -6.52
C ILE A 133 12.53 -0.96 -6.39
N ASN A 134 13.62 -1.44 -5.83
CA ASN A 134 13.81 -2.84 -5.54
C ASN A 134 13.76 -3.09 -4.03
N ILE A 135 13.16 -4.20 -3.62
CA ILE A 135 13.11 -4.64 -2.23
C ILE A 135 13.47 -6.13 -2.20
N ILE A 136 14.53 -6.49 -1.48
CA ILE A 136 15.07 -7.87 -1.48
C ILE A 136 14.07 -8.86 -0.87
N GLN A 137 13.37 -8.45 0.19
CA GLN A 137 12.36 -9.27 0.88
C GLN A 137 11.11 -8.42 1.15
N PRO A 138 10.25 -8.21 0.15
CA PRO A 138 9.09 -7.35 0.30
C PRO A 138 8.09 -7.96 1.28
N LYS A 139 7.87 -7.26 2.39
CA LYS A 139 6.78 -7.54 3.34
C LYS A 139 5.47 -6.94 2.81
N GLN A 140 4.35 -7.23 3.48
CA GLN A 140 3.06 -6.60 3.16
C GLN A 140 3.07 -5.08 3.39
N GLU A 141 3.88 -4.62 4.35
CA GLU A 141 4.07 -3.21 4.67
C GLU A 141 5.55 -2.86 4.71
N LEU A 142 5.89 -1.71 4.15
CA LEU A 142 7.22 -1.13 4.23
C LEU A 142 7.42 -0.45 5.58
N ASP A 143 8.64 -0.53 6.10
CA ASP A 143 9.01 0.18 7.32
C ASP A 143 8.81 1.70 7.17
N HIS A 144 8.25 2.33 8.21
CA HIS A 144 7.92 3.74 8.19
C HIS A 144 9.14 4.64 7.90
N ARG A 145 10.33 4.29 8.40
CA ARG A 145 11.54 5.08 8.14
C ARG A 145 11.96 5.00 6.68
N CYS A 146 11.89 3.80 6.09
CA CYS A 146 12.15 3.62 4.66
C CYS A 146 11.13 4.38 3.80
N LEU A 147 9.85 4.38 4.17
CA LEU A 147 8.82 5.12 3.46
C LEU A 147 9.07 6.64 3.52
N GLN A 148 9.33 7.17 4.71
CA GLN A 148 9.68 8.59 4.88
C GLN A 148 10.94 8.97 4.10
N TRP A 149 11.93 8.09 4.09
CA TRP A 149 13.15 8.29 3.30
C TRP A 149 12.83 8.39 1.81
N LEU A 150 12.08 7.43 1.25
CA LEU A 150 11.68 7.44 -0.15
C LEU A 150 10.91 8.71 -0.52
N GLN A 151 10.02 9.18 0.36
CA GLN A 151 9.24 10.41 0.15
C GLN A 151 10.11 11.68 0.13
N ARG A 152 11.30 11.63 0.75
CA ARG A 152 12.25 12.76 0.78
C ARG A 152 13.24 12.74 -0.38
N VAL A 153 13.40 11.62 -1.08
CA VAL A 153 14.32 11.53 -2.21
C VAL A 153 13.74 12.30 -3.41
N PRO A 154 14.50 13.23 -4.02
CA PRO A 154 14.04 13.95 -5.19
C PRO A 154 13.70 13.02 -6.35
N GLN A 155 12.58 13.25 -7.05
CA GLN A 155 12.13 12.38 -8.16
C GLN A 155 13.21 12.14 -9.24
N LYS A 156 14.03 13.16 -9.54
CA LYS A 156 15.15 13.05 -10.48
C LYS A 156 16.15 11.97 -10.10
N MET A 157 16.32 11.67 -8.80
CA MET A 157 17.24 10.62 -8.36
C MET A 157 16.78 9.24 -8.83
N PHE A 158 15.48 8.95 -8.88
CA PHE A 158 14.97 7.65 -9.34
C PHE A 158 15.17 7.42 -10.85
N GLN A 159 15.41 8.50 -11.61
CA GLN A 159 15.75 8.42 -13.04
C GLN A 159 17.23 8.08 -13.27
N LEU A 160 18.10 8.55 -12.37
CA LEU A 160 19.55 8.39 -12.48
C LEU A 160 20.05 7.14 -11.73
N TYR A 161 19.37 6.79 -10.65
CA TYR A 161 19.78 5.75 -9.73
C TYR A 161 18.72 4.65 -9.61
N GLU A 162 19.21 3.44 -9.40
CA GLU A 162 18.45 2.30 -8.94
C GLU A 162 18.53 2.27 -7.41
N ILE A 163 17.38 2.19 -6.76
CA ILE A 163 17.28 2.18 -5.30
C ILE A 163 16.81 0.80 -4.87
N THR A 164 17.62 0.14 -4.03
CA THR A 164 17.33 -1.19 -3.50
C THR A 164 17.29 -1.14 -1.98
N ILE A 165 16.15 -1.49 -1.38
CA ILE A 165 15.98 -1.62 0.07
C ILE A 165 16.33 -3.06 0.45
N GLU A 166 17.48 -3.24 1.12
CA GLU A 166 17.85 -4.57 1.63
C GLU A 166 17.09 -4.91 2.90
N ASN A 167 16.99 -3.93 3.82
CA ASN A 167 16.31 -4.07 5.10
C ASN A 167 15.95 -2.68 5.67
N ARG A 168 15.44 -2.63 6.90
CA ARG A 168 14.96 -1.40 7.57
C ARG A 168 16.01 -0.28 7.69
N THR A 169 17.28 -0.64 7.69
CA THR A 169 18.41 0.26 7.96
C THR A 169 19.45 0.26 6.83
N SER A 170 19.18 -0.43 5.72
CA SER A 170 20.16 -0.61 4.64
C SER A 170 19.48 -0.37 3.30
N ILE A 171 19.89 0.72 2.67
CA ILE A 171 19.45 1.15 1.35
C ILE A 171 20.69 1.20 0.46
N LEU A 172 20.58 0.59 -0.72
CA LEU A 172 21.59 0.64 -1.76
C LEU A 172 21.13 1.59 -2.86
N VAL A 173 22.04 2.42 -3.32
CA VAL A 173 21.83 3.37 -4.42
C VAL A 173 22.89 3.10 -5.47
N SER A 174 22.48 2.57 -6.62
CA SER A 174 23.38 2.22 -7.72
C SER A 174 23.11 3.12 -8.92
N ASP A 175 24.16 3.58 -9.60
CA ASP A 175 24.01 4.37 -10.83
C ASP A 175 23.50 3.46 -11.97
N ARG A 176 22.40 3.86 -12.62
CA ARG A 176 21.78 3.08 -13.73
C ARG A 176 22.68 3.06 -14.98
N MET A 177 23.49 4.08 -15.19
CA MET A 177 24.35 4.26 -16.37
C MET A 177 25.76 3.72 -16.14
N LYS A 178 26.24 3.76 -14.89
CA LYS A 178 27.60 3.33 -14.51
C LYS A 178 27.52 2.36 -13.33
N THR A 179 27.20 1.09 -13.60
CA THR A 179 27.02 0.00 -12.63
C THR A 179 28.25 -0.35 -11.77
N CYS A 180 29.31 0.46 -11.82
CA CYS A 180 30.54 0.22 -11.10
C CYS A 180 30.47 0.66 -9.63
N MET A 181 29.52 1.49 -9.20
CA MET A 181 29.47 1.95 -7.80
C MET A 181 28.06 1.87 -7.22
N THR A 182 27.96 1.25 -6.05
CA THR A 182 26.78 1.21 -5.19
C THR A 182 27.09 1.96 -3.91
N ILE A 183 26.25 2.92 -3.55
CA ILE A 183 26.32 3.62 -2.27
C ILE A 183 25.40 2.89 -1.30
N LYS A 184 25.93 2.51 -0.15
CA LYS A 184 25.16 1.86 0.92
C LYS A 184 24.95 2.86 2.05
N MET A 185 23.68 3.11 2.40
CA MET A 185 23.29 4.14 3.35
C MET A 185 22.18 3.69 4.29
N ASP A 186 22.03 4.42 5.39
CA ASP A 186 20.98 4.18 6.38
C ASP A 186 19.71 4.95 6.00
N SER A 187 18.53 4.43 6.35
CA SER A 187 17.24 5.08 6.08
C SER A 187 17.06 6.42 6.79
N ASN A 188 17.90 6.75 7.79
CA ASN A 188 17.91 8.05 8.44
C ASN A 188 18.77 9.10 7.69
N GLN A 189 19.61 8.69 6.73
CA GLN A 189 20.51 9.60 6.00
C GLN A 189 19.87 10.07 4.71
N LEU A 190 19.89 11.37 4.41
CA LEU A 190 19.35 11.88 3.16
C LEU A 190 20.30 11.59 1.99
N LEU A 191 19.76 11.08 0.87
CA LEU A 191 20.51 11.02 -0.38
C LEU A 191 20.57 12.42 -1.00
N ASP A 192 21.77 13.00 -1.01
CA ASP A 192 22.05 14.25 -1.69
C ASP A 192 23.17 14.09 -2.73
N GLN A 193 23.30 15.11 -3.59
CA GLN A 193 24.33 15.13 -4.62
C GLN A 193 25.75 15.24 -4.03
N ALA A 194 25.89 15.79 -2.82
CA ALA A 194 27.18 15.99 -2.18
C ALA A 194 27.81 14.66 -1.76
N ILE A 195 27.03 13.76 -1.14
CA ILE A 195 27.44 12.39 -0.78
C ILE A 195 27.82 11.63 -2.05
N ILE A 196 26.99 11.69 -3.09
CA ILE A 196 27.26 11.03 -4.37
C ILE A 196 28.60 11.52 -4.95
N ASN A 197 28.79 12.83 -5.07
CA ASN A 197 30.01 13.42 -5.61
C ASN A 197 31.24 13.04 -4.79
N ARG A 198 31.10 12.97 -3.46
CA ARG A 198 32.17 12.55 -2.55
C ARG A 198 32.56 11.09 -2.78
N CYS A 199 31.58 10.19 -2.90
CA CYS A 199 31.83 8.77 -3.23
C CYS A 199 32.54 8.61 -4.58
N ILE A 200 32.09 9.34 -5.62
CA ILE A 200 32.72 9.33 -6.96
C ILE A 200 34.18 9.79 -6.87
N LYS A 201 34.44 10.89 -6.15
CA LYS A 201 35.80 11.42 -5.98
C LYS A 201 36.72 10.42 -5.29
N MET A 202 36.24 9.75 -4.25
CA MET A 202 37.02 8.73 -3.53
C MET A 202 37.29 7.49 -4.40
N GLN A 203 36.31 7.06 -5.21
CA GLN A 203 36.50 5.97 -6.16
C GLN A 203 37.59 6.32 -7.20
N ALA A 204 37.59 7.55 -7.72
CA ALA A 204 38.62 8.01 -8.66
C ALA A 204 40.02 7.98 -8.02
N GLN A 205 40.16 8.52 -6.82
CA GLN A 205 41.43 8.51 -6.06
C GLN A 205 41.95 7.09 -5.82
N LEU A 206 41.07 6.17 -5.43
CA LEU A 206 41.42 4.76 -5.21
C LEU A 206 41.88 4.04 -6.48
N THR A 207 41.26 4.38 -7.60
CA THR A 207 41.60 3.85 -8.92
C THR A 207 42.97 4.36 -9.37
N GLU A 208 43.26 5.65 -9.16
CA GLU A 208 44.56 6.25 -9.44
C GLU A 208 45.68 5.64 -8.59
N GLN A 209 45.41 5.34 -7.32
CA GLN A 209 46.37 4.71 -6.40
C GLN A 209 46.64 3.22 -6.71
N LYS A 210 45.99 2.64 -7.74
CA LYS A 210 46.09 1.20 -8.11
C LYS A 210 45.79 0.23 -6.96
N LYS A 211 45.18 0.69 -5.86
CA LYS A 211 44.77 -0.15 -4.73
C LYS A 211 43.68 -1.16 -5.13
N PHE A 212 43.02 -0.88 -6.25
CA PHE A 212 42.01 -1.72 -6.84
C PHE A 212 42.21 -1.74 -8.36
N LYS A 213 41.90 -2.89 -8.99
CA LYS A 213 42.09 -3.06 -10.44
C LYS A 213 41.03 -2.28 -11.21
N LYS A 214 41.48 -1.38 -12.10
CA LYS A 214 40.66 -0.55 -13.02
C LYS A 214 39.73 -1.37 -13.93
N THR A 215 40.05 -2.64 -14.14
CA THR A 215 39.37 -3.56 -15.07
C THR A 215 38.46 -4.57 -14.38
N SER A 216 38.33 -4.54 -13.04
CA SER A 216 37.40 -5.45 -12.39
C SER A 216 35.97 -4.92 -12.56
N PRO A 217 35.05 -5.70 -13.17
CA PRO A 217 33.62 -5.39 -13.13
C PRO A 217 33.03 -5.54 -11.71
N ALA A 218 33.87 -5.76 -10.69
CA ALA A 218 33.44 -5.80 -9.31
C ALA A 218 32.77 -4.48 -8.95
N ALA A 219 31.46 -4.55 -8.73
CA ALA A 219 30.69 -3.46 -8.18
C ALA A 219 31.36 -3.00 -6.87
N TRP A 220 31.68 -1.73 -6.79
CA TRP A 220 32.24 -1.10 -5.61
C TRP A 220 31.11 -0.76 -4.66
N ILE A 221 31.34 -0.90 -3.36
CA ILE A 221 30.39 -0.45 -2.34
C ILE A 221 31.05 0.67 -1.55
N ALA A 222 30.41 1.84 -1.56
CA ALA A 222 30.73 2.97 -0.70
C ALA A 222 29.72 3.00 0.46
N ASP A 223 30.12 2.51 1.62
CA ASP A 223 29.28 2.52 2.81
C ASP A 223 29.43 3.85 3.55
N VAL A 224 28.34 4.62 3.57
CA VAL A 224 28.26 5.95 4.17
C VAL A 224 27.51 5.94 5.50
N ARG A 225 27.16 4.76 6.04
CA ARG A 225 26.41 4.62 7.30
C ARG A 225 27.21 5.08 8.53
N PHE A 226 28.54 5.16 8.41
CA PHE A 226 29.42 5.57 9.50
C PHE A 226 29.46 7.09 9.66
N ASN A 227 29.34 7.55 10.90
CA ASN A 227 29.40 8.98 11.18
C ASN A 227 30.77 9.55 10.77
N LYS A 228 30.77 10.52 9.85
CA LYS A 228 31.97 11.18 9.28
C LYS A 228 32.94 10.26 8.57
N GLN A 229 32.54 9.04 8.19
CA GLN A 229 33.43 8.11 7.49
C GLN A 229 32.74 7.47 6.29
N ILE A 230 33.48 7.31 5.20
CA ILE A 230 33.07 6.50 4.05
C ILE A 230 34.00 5.30 3.99
N VAL A 231 33.43 4.10 3.95
CA VAL A 231 34.19 2.86 3.80
C VAL A 231 33.98 2.33 2.40
N ILE A 232 35.05 2.21 1.62
CA ILE A 232 34.99 1.72 0.25
C ILE A 232 35.61 0.32 0.16
N TYR A 233 34.84 -0.63 -0.39
CA TYR A 233 35.27 -2.00 -0.58
C TYR A 233 34.68 -2.60 -1.87
N GLN A 234 35.25 -3.73 -2.32
CA GLN A 234 34.74 -4.46 -3.49
C GLN A 234 33.67 -5.46 -3.06
N LYS A 235 32.59 -5.60 -3.86
CA LYS A 235 31.57 -6.62 -3.65
C LYS A 235 32.21 -8.02 -3.61
N GLY A 236 31.91 -8.78 -2.55
CA GLY A 236 32.53 -10.08 -2.26
C GLY A 236 33.67 -10.04 -1.23
N ARG A 237 34.16 -8.85 -0.86
CA ARG A 237 35.05 -8.65 0.30
C ARG A 237 34.25 -8.15 1.50
N LYS A 238 34.75 -8.41 2.71
CA LYS A 238 34.10 -7.93 3.94
C LYS A 238 34.32 -6.43 4.11
N GLU A 239 33.35 -5.75 4.72
CA GLU A 239 33.43 -4.31 5.06
C GLU A 239 34.68 -3.98 5.91
N ASN A 240 35.09 -4.92 6.78
CA ASN A 240 36.29 -4.83 7.60
C ASN A 240 37.61 -4.82 6.80
N GLU A 241 37.56 -5.23 5.54
CA GLU A 241 38.68 -5.22 4.60
C GLU A 241 38.67 -3.97 3.70
N GLY A 242 37.72 -3.06 3.91
CA GLY A 242 37.54 -1.83 3.16
C GLY A 242 38.50 -0.70 3.56
N GLN A 243 38.74 0.22 2.63
CA GLN A 243 39.51 1.42 2.90
C GLN A 243 38.61 2.51 3.49
N ARG A 244 39.06 3.12 4.59
CA ARG A 244 38.31 4.14 5.32
C ARG A 244 38.76 5.54 4.92
N PHE A 245 37.81 6.44 4.75
CA PHE A 245 38.02 7.85 4.45
C PHE A 245 37.28 8.70 5.48
N LEU A 246 37.96 9.74 5.98
CA LEU A 246 37.37 10.77 6.85
C LEU A 246 36.73 11.90 6.04
#